data_AF-A0AAD4ILU9-F1
#
_entry.id   AF-A0AAD4ILU9-F1
#
_cell.length_a   1.000
_cell.length_b   1.000
_cell.length_c   1.000
_cell.angle_alpha   90.00
_cell.angle_beta   90.00
_cell.angle_gamma   90.00
#
_symmetry.space_group_name_H-M   'P 1'
#
loop_
_entity.id
_entity.type
_entity.pdbx_description
1 polymer ?
#
loop_
_entity_poly.entity_id
_entity_poly.type
_entity_poly.pdbx_seq_one_letter_code
_entity_poly.pdbx_strand_id
1 'polypeptide(L)'
;MGSETLKLPVIDFSNLKKQTEAWESAKTLIRQALEEYGSFEATFDHIPLHLQKSVLDGLKQLFDLPLETKLRNVSDRPYHGYVGHYPGYPLYESLGIEDVLSPGKIDIFTNLMWPQGNLSFSKSVQSYTEQLSELDKIVREMVLESLGLEKYVDEHMKSTNYVVRVQKYDKPQTHEPQPGLIPHTDKNIVTILQQLNHVPGLEFFTKDGKNWINAEPTSLYSFTVVVGTSFHAWTNGRLHSPLHRVMMNGDEARYSIGLFSIPKPGIIIKAPEEMVDEEHPLLYKAYDHHKFIEFFYSEAGVTSPDALKDYCGI
;
A
#
# COMPACT_ATOMS: atom_id res chain seq x y z
N MET A 1 -18.83 -19.61 -24.33
CA MET A 1 -17.49 -19.63 -23.70
C MET A 1 -17.59 -18.71 -22.51
N GLY A 2 -17.48 -19.25 -21.29
CA GLY A 2 -17.58 -18.42 -20.08
C GLY A 2 -16.41 -17.45 -20.06
N SER A 3 -16.69 -16.16 -19.88
CA SER A 3 -15.65 -15.18 -19.58
C SER A 3 -15.01 -15.62 -18.27
N GLU A 4 -13.78 -16.14 -18.31
CA GLU A 4 -13.00 -16.33 -17.09
C GLU A 4 -12.87 -14.97 -16.41
N THR A 5 -13.34 -14.88 -15.17
CA THR A 5 -13.21 -13.66 -14.38
C THR A 5 -11.72 -13.45 -14.11
N LEU A 6 -11.15 -12.36 -14.59
CA LEU A 6 -9.78 -11.96 -14.28
C LEU A 6 -9.64 -11.83 -12.76
N LYS A 7 -8.58 -12.42 -12.19
CA LYS A 7 -8.27 -12.38 -10.75
C LYS A 7 -6.78 -12.14 -10.57
N LEU A 8 -6.43 -11.50 -9.45
CA LEU A 8 -5.03 -11.40 -9.04
C LEU A 8 -4.47 -12.78 -8.70
N PRO A 9 -3.17 -13.03 -8.97
CA PRO A 9 -2.50 -14.22 -8.46
C PRO A 9 -2.57 -14.29 -6.93
N VAL A 10 -2.75 -15.49 -6.38
CA VAL A 10 -2.72 -15.74 -4.94
C VAL A 10 -1.46 -16.51 -4.59
N ILE A 11 -0.71 -16.03 -3.59
CA ILE A 11 0.58 -16.58 -3.17
C ILE A 11 0.55 -16.85 -1.67
N ASP A 12 0.85 -18.09 -1.26
CA ASP A 12 0.79 -18.52 0.14
C ASP A 12 2.13 -18.31 0.87
N PHE A 13 2.14 -17.48 1.90
CA PHE A 13 3.30 -17.19 2.75
C PHE A 13 3.32 -17.97 4.06
N SER A 14 2.29 -18.78 4.34
CA SER A 14 2.10 -19.43 5.66
C SER A 14 3.20 -20.44 6.02
N ASN A 15 3.90 -21.02 5.02
CA ASN A 15 4.93 -22.05 5.23
C ASN A 15 6.19 -21.85 4.39
N LEU A 16 6.55 -20.61 4.05
CA LEU A 16 7.74 -20.34 3.24
C LEU A 16 9.01 -20.32 4.08
N LYS A 17 9.99 -21.15 3.68
CA LYS A 17 11.33 -21.21 4.28
C LYS A 17 12.37 -20.94 3.21
N LYS A 18 13.35 -20.08 3.50
CA LYS A 18 14.45 -19.77 2.58
C LYS A 18 15.17 -21.04 2.10
N GLN A 19 15.70 -20.99 0.88
CA GLN A 19 16.47 -22.08 0.26
C GLN A 19 15.68 -23.39 0.10
N THR A 20 14.35 -23.30 0.00
CA THR A 20 13.49 -24.43 -0.34
C THR A 20 12.88 -24.25 -1.73
N GLU A 21 12.44 -25.34 -2.34
CA GLU A 21 11.73 -25.29 -3.63
C GLU A 21 10.46 -24.43 -3.57
N ALA A 22 9.78 -24.43 -2.42
CA ALA A 22 8.62 -23.56 -2.17
C ALA A 22 9.00 -22.07 -2.21
N TRP A 23 10.16 -21.70 -1.67
CA TRP A 23 10.67 -20.33 -1.74
C TRP A 23 11.00 -19.91 -3.17
N GLU A 24 11.72 -20.75 -3.93
CA GLU A 24 12.04 -20.46 -5.33
C GLU A 24 10.78 -20.35 -6.23
N SER A 25 9.80 -21.22 -5.97
CA SER A 25 8.51 -21.18 -6.66
C SER A 25 7.74 -19.90 -6.34
N ALA A 26 7.66 -19.53 -5.05
CA ALA A 26 7.00 -18.30 -4.61
C ALA A 26 7.68 -17.05 -5.19
N LYS A 27 9.03 -16.98 -5.19
CA LYS A 27 9.78 -15.90 -5.83
C LYS A 27 9.43 -15.72 -7.30
N THR A 28 9.36 -16.83 -8.04
CA THR A 28 9.02 -16.81 -9.46
C THR A 28 7.60 -16.27 -9.68
N LEU A 29 6.64 -16.74 -8.87
CA LEU A 29 5.25 -16.29 -8.94
C LEU A 29 5.09 -14.81 -8.56
N ILE A 30 5.80 -14.35 -7.51
CA ILE A 30 5.80 -12.94 -7.10
C ILE A 30 6.32 -12.07 -8.23
N ARG A 31 7.46 -12.43 -8.83
CA ARG A 31 8.03 -11.68 -9.94
C ARG A 31 7.04 -11.55 -11.09
N GLN A 32 6.47 -12.67 -11.54
CA GLN A 32 5.48 -12.68 -12.61
C GLN A 32 4.25 -11.83 -12.28
N ALA A 33 3.73 -11.95 -11.05
CA ALA A 33 2.56 -11.19 -10.63
C ALA A 33 2.83 -9.69 -10.59
N LEU A 34 4.01 -9.27 -10.11
CA LEU A 34 4.37 -7.86 -10.02
C LEU A 34 4.81 -7.26 -11.37
N GLU A 35 5.40 -8.04 -12.27
CA GLU A 35 5.70 -7.59 -13.64
C GLU A 35 4.41 -7.41 -14.46
N GLU A 36 3.43 -8.29 -14.30
CA GLU A 36 2.19 -8.29 -15.10
C GLU A 36 1.07 -7.42 -14.49
N TYR A 37 0.76 -7.64 -13.21
CA TYR A 37 -0.36 -6.98 -12.53
C TYR A 37 0.08 -5.85 -11.61
N GLY A 38 1.37 -5.80 -11.24
CA GLY A 38 1.85 -4.87 -10.21
C GLY A 38 1.27 -5.16 -8.82
N SER A 39 0.57 -6.28 -8.66
CA SER A 39 -0.12 -6.67 -7.44
C SER A 39 -0.38 -8.18 -7.39
N PHE A 40 -0.51 -8.70 -6.18
CA PHE A 40 -1.00 -10.05 -5.91
C PHE A 40 -1.68 -10.11 -4.53
N GLU A 41 -2.44 -11.18 -4.30
CA GLU A 41 -2.96 -11.52 -2.98
C GLU A 41 -1.97 -12.44 -2.25
N ALA A 42 -1.55 -12.04 -1.07
CA ALA A 42 -0.75 -12.84 -0.15
C ALA A 42 -1.63 -13.47 0.91
N THR A 43 -1.56 -14.80 1.07
CA THR A 43 -2.12 -15.48 2.25
C THR A 43 -1.06 -15.51 3.33
N PHE A 44 -1.34 -14.91 4.49
CA PHE A 44 -0.38 -14.77 5.59
C PHE A 44 -1.05 -14.93 6.97
N ASP A 45 -0.90 -16.10 7.58
CA ASP A 45 -1.63 -16.50 8.80
C ASP A 45 -0.97 -16.05 10.12
N HIS A 46 0.17 -15.35 10.05
CA HIS A 46 0.89 -14.84 11.23
C HIS A 46 0.13 -13.74 11.99
N ILE A 47 -0.93 -13.17 11.40
CA ILE A 47 -1.80 -12.19 12.07
C ILE A 47 -3.09 -12.89 12.52
N PRO A 48 -3.24 -13.21 13.82
CA PRO A 48 -4.37 -13.98 14.29
C PRO A 48 -5.68 -13.18 14.20
N LEU A 49 -6.79 -13.86 13.93
CA LEU A 49 -8.09 -13.22 13.69
C LEU A 49 -8.58 -12.32 14.84
N HIS A 50 -8.25 -12.65 16.09
CA HIS A 50 -8.60 -11.81 17.24
C HIS A 50 -7.89 -10.45 17.22
N LEU A 51 -6.66 -10.39 16.69
CA LEU A 51 -5.91 -9.16 16.52
C LEU A 51 -6.51 -8.32 15.38
N GLN A 52 -6.85 -8.96 14.25
CA GLN A 52 -7.55 -8.29 13.14
C GLN A 52 -8.88 -7.67 13.62
N LYS A 53 -9.67 -8.42 14.39
CA LYS A 53 -10.90 -7.93 15.00
C LYS A 53 -10.65 -6.75 15.95
N SER A 54 -9.63 -6.83 16.79
CA SER A 54 -9.28 -5.75 17.73
C SER A 54 -8.89 -4.47 16.99
N VAL A 55 -8.14 -4.59 15.88
CA VAL A 55 -7.83 -3.48 14.99
C VAL A 55 -9.11 -2.92 14.36
N LEU A 56 -9.99 -3.76 13.79
CA LEU A 56 -11.27 -3.30 13.23
C LEU A 56 -12.13 -2.54 14.25
N ASP A 57 -12.30 -3.09 15.46
CA ASP A 57 -13.08 -2.48 16.53
C ASP A 57 -12.46 -1.14 16.98
N GLY A 58 -11.13 -1.05 17.01
CA GLY A 58 -10.39 0.18 17.27
C GLY A 58 -10.54 1.22 16.15
N LEU A 59 -10.54 0.80 14.88
CA LEU A 59 -10.76 1.68 13.73
C LEU A 59 -12.17 2.25 13.73
N LYS A 60 -13.19 1.44 14.05
CA LYS A 60 -14.58 1.94 14.21
C LYS A 60 -14.63 3.05 15.26
N GLN A 61 -14.06 2.82 16.44
CA GLN A 61 -13.96 3.84 17.49
C GLN A 61 -13.20 5.09 17.04
N LEU A 62 -12.11 4.93 16.28
CA LEU A 62 -11.32 6.04 15.76
C LEU A 62 -12.15 6.90 14.79
N PHE A 63 -12.84 6.27 13.85
CA PHE A 63 -13.62 6.99 12.84
C PHE A 63 -14.94 7.57 13.39
N ASP A 64 -15.44 7.04 14.51
CA ASP A 64 -16.58 7.59 15.27
C ASP A 64 -16.21 8.84 16.10
N LEU A 65 -14.91 9.16 16.24
CA LEU A 65 -14.49 10.40 16.91
C LEU A 65 -15.00 11.64 16.14
N PRO A 66 -15.24 12.76 16.86
CA PRO A 66 -15.58 14.03 16.23
C PRO A 66 -14.57 14.43 15.15
N LEU A 67 -15.05 15.04 14.06
CA LEU A 67 -14.21 15.47 12.95
C LEU A 67 -13.10 16.41 13.43
N GLU A 68 -13.41 17.31 14.36
CA GLU A 68 -12.45 18.25 14.95
C GLU A 68 -11.29 17.53 15.64
N THR A 69 -11.55 16.37 16.25
CA THR A 69 -10.50 15.54 16.86
C THR A 69 -9.63 14.90 15.79
N LYS A 70 -10.24 14.32 14.75
CA LYS A 70 -9.51 13.66 13.65
C LYS A 70 -8.65 14.66 12.87
N LEU A 71 -9.14 15.88 12.67
CA LEU A 71 -8.42 17.00 12.03
C LEU A 71 -7.16 17.45 12.78
N ARG A 72 -6.97 17.05 14.04
CA ARG A 72 -5.72 17.31 14.78
C ARG A 72 -4.55 16.47 14.26
N ASN A 73 -4.82 15.38 13.53
CA ASN A 73 -3.79 14.58 12.89
C ASN A 73 -3.24 15.29 11.65
N VAL A 74 -2.31 16.22 11.86
CA VAL A 74 -1.67 17.00 10.80
C VAL A 74 -0.23 16.51 10.56
N SER A 75 0.25 16.67 9.34
CA SER A 75 1.65 16.44 8.98
C SER A 75 2.06 17.45 7.92
N ASP A 76 3.32 17.89 7.98
CA ASP A 76 3.92 18.74 6.95
C ASP A 76 4.16 17.95 5.65
N ARG A 77 4.07 16.62 5.72
CA ARG A 77 4.14 15.75 4.54
C ARG A 77 2.74 15.52 3.98
N PRO A 78 2.52 15.77 2.68
CA PRO A 78 1.26 15.47 2.04
C PRO A 78 0.83 14.03 2.30
N TYR A 79 -0.45 13.83 2.63
CA TYR A 79 -1.06 12.51 2.83
C TYR A 79 -0.46 11.68 4.00
N HIS A 80 0.15 12.31 5.00
CA HIS A 80 0.62 11.62 6.22
C HIS A 80 -0.29 11.84 7.43
N GLY A 81 -1.18 12.84 7.39
CA GLY A 81 -2.20 13.12 8.41
C GLY A 81 -3.59 12.61 8.04
N TYR A 82 -4.61 13.31 8.57
CA TYR A 82 -6.01 13.17 8.20
C TYR A 82 -6.27 13.58 6.76
N VAL A 83 -7.06 12.78 6.05
CA VAL A 83 -7.51 13.00 4.67
C VAL A 83 -8.95 12.51 4.59
N GLY A 84 -9.89 13.36 4.20
CA GLY A 84 -11.26 12.90 4.02
C GLY A 84 -12.21 13.96 3.48
N HIS A 85 -13.36 13.50 2.98
CA HIS A 85 -14.45 14.34 2.46
C HIS A 85 -14.04 15.32 1.34
N TYR A 86 -13.09 14.92 0.49
CA TYR A 86 -12.79 15.70 -0.71
C TYR A 86 -13.94 15.62 -1.72
N PRO A 87 -14.26 16.70 -2.45
CA PRO A 87 -15.35 16.69 -3.42
C PRO A 87 -15.28 15.56 -4.46
N GLY A 88 -14.07 15.11 -4.83
CA GLY A 88 -13.89 14.03 -5.81
C GLY A 88 -14.10 12.60 -5.28
N TYR A 89 -14.12 12.41 -3.96
CA TYR A 89 -14.30 11.10 -3.31
C TYR A 89 -14.87 11.31 -1.89
N PRO A 90 -16.14 11.73 -1.78
CA PRO A 90 -16.73 12.20 -0.54
C PRO A 90 -16.93 11.10 0.51
N LEU A 91 -16.91 9.82 0.11
CA LEU A 91 -17.10 8.67 1.01
C LEU A 91 -15.84 8.30 1.80
N TYR A 92 -14.67 8.79 1.38
CA TYR A 92 -13.40 8.37 1.93
C TYR A 92 -12.93 9.23 3.07
N GLU A 93 -12.43 8.56 4.10
CA GLU A 93 -11.76 9.14 5.25
C GLU A 93 -10.58 8.25 5.66
N SER A 94 -9.45 8.87 6.01
CA SER A 94 -8.25 8.14 6.38
C SER A 94 -7.33 8.95 7.28
N LEU A 95 -6.64 8.26 8.18
CA LEU A 95 -5.63 8.83 9.07
C LEU A 95 -4.31 8.09 8.85
N GLY A 96 -3.22 8.85 8.71
CA GLY A 96 -1.86 8.31 8.70
C GLY A 96 -1.22 8.30 10.09
N ILE A 97 -0.36 7.33 10.31
CA ILE A 97 0.52 7.18 11.47
C ILE A 97 1.94 6.99 10.91
N GLU A 98 2.81 7.95 11.16
CA GLU A 98 4.19 7.93 10.68
C GLU A 98 5.11 7.15 11.64
N ASP A 99 6.21 6.62 11.10
CA ASP A 99 7.31 6.01 11.86
C ASP A 99 6.84 4.88 12.80
N VAL A 100 5.84 4.10 12.38
CA VAL A 100 5.09 3.14 13.22
C VAL A 100 5.93 2.07 13.93
N LEU A 101 7.11 1.75 13.41
CA LEU A 101 8.04 0.82 14.05
C LEU A 101 8.97 1.49 15.07
N SER A 102 8.96 2.82 15.16
CA SER A 102 9.74 3.56 16.13
C SER A 102 9.02 3.61 17.48
N PRO A 103 9.73 3.40 18.61
CA PRO A 103 9.12 3.39 19.93
C PRO A 103 8.27 4.64 20.22
N GLY A 104 7.04 4.43 20.70
CA GLY A 104 6.14 5.48 21.16
C GLY A 104 5.40 6.26 20.07
N LYS A 105 5.67 6.05 18.77
CA LYS A 105 4.99 6.79 17.70
C LYS A 105 3.50 6.51 17.61
N ILE A 106 3.12 5.24 17.75
CA ILE A 106 1.70 4.83 17.83
C ILE A 106 1.05 5.39 19.09
N ASP A 107 1.76 5.46 20.22
CA ASP A 107 1.23 6.06 21.45
C ASP A 107 1.01 7.56 21.31
N ILE A 108 1.90 8.28 20.61
CA ILE A 108 1.73 9.72 20.31
C ILE A 108 0.45 9.93 19.50
N PHE A 109 0.25 9.16 18.42
CA PHE A 109 -0.98 9.21 17.63
C PHE A 109 -2.20 8.86 18.48
N THR A 110 -2.11 7.82 19.30
CA THR A 110 -3.21 7.37 20.16
C THR A 110 -3.60 8.46 21.16
N ASN A 111 -2.64 9.11 21.81
CA ASN A 111 -2.90 10.18 22.77
C ASN A 111 -3.42 11.46 22.10
N LEU A 112 -3.08 11.68 20.83
CA LEU A 112 -3.64 12.77 20.04
C LEU A 112 -5.13 12.57 19.78
N MET A 113 -5.55 11.35 19.44
CA MET A 113 -6.95 10.97 19.18
C MET A 113 -7.76 10.80 20.47
N TRP A 114 -7.16 10.20 21.51
CA TRP A 114 -7.75 10.00 22.82
C TRP A 114 -6.84 10.59 23.90
N PRO A 115 -7.11 11.80 24.41
CA PRO A 115 -6.27 12.43 25.43
C PRO A 115 -6.14 11.62 26.74
N GLN A 116 -7.12 10.76 27.05
CA GLN A 116 -7.08 9.85 28.19
C GLN A 116 -6.33 8.53 27.90
N GLY A 117 -5.82 8.38 26.68
CA GLY A 117 -5.18 7.18 26.15
C GLY A 117 -6.19 6.14 25.64
N ASN A 118 -5.70 5.23 24.79
CA ASN A 118 -6.41 4.03 24.37
C ASN A 118 -5.41 2.89 24.18
N LEU A 119 -5.05 2.25 25.30
CA LEU A 119 -4.00 1.23 25.32
C LEU A 119 -4.33 0.03 24.41
N SER A 120 -5.61 -0.35 24.34
CA SER A 120 -6.06 -1.44 23.47
C SER A 120 -5.79 -1.11 22.01
N PHE A 121 -6.19 0.09 21.56
CA PHE A 121 -5.93 0.54 20.19
C PHE A 121 -4.42 0.57 19.89
N SER A 122 -3.64 1.24 20.75
CA SER A 122 -2.18 1.36 20.57
C SER A 122 -1.53 -0.01 20.43
N LYS A 123 -1.79 -0.94 21.36
CA LYS A 123 -1.16 -2.26 21.36
C LYS A 123 -1.60 -3.14 20.20
N SER A 124 -2.88 -3.09 19.83
CA SER A 124 -3.38 -3.83 18.67
C SER A 124 -2.77 -3.32 17.37
N VAL A 125 -2.76 -2.00 17.14
CA VAL A 125 -2.15 -1.42 15.92
C VAL A 125 -0.65 -1.66 15.90
N GLN A 126 0.05 -1.55 17.03
CA GLN A 126 1.48 -1.84 17.12
C GLN A 126 1.80 -3.28 16.72
N SER A 127 1.20 -4.26 17.40
CA SER A 127 1.44 -5.67 17.13
C SER A 127 1.06 -6.06 15.69
N TYR A 128 -0.05 -5.51 15.18
CA TYR A 128 -0.48 -5.74 13.82
C TYR A 128 0.51 -5.17 12.78
N THR A 129 1.02 -3.97 13.03
CA THR A 129 1.96 -3.29 12.14
C THR A 129 3.33 -3.97 12.10
N GLU A 130 3.81 -4.47 13.25
CA GLU A 130 5.04 -5.27 13.33
C GLU A 130 4.94 -6.49 12.40
N GLN A 131 3.82 -7.22 12.43
CA GLN A 131 3.59 -8.38 11.56
C GLN A 131 3.47 -8.02 10.08
N LEU A 132 2.78 -6.92 9.72
CA LEU A 132 2.73 -6.45 8.33
C LEU A 132 4.12 -6.07 7.82
N SER A 133 4.98 -5.51 8.67
CA SER A 133 6.34 -5.13 8.28
C SER A 133 7.21 -6.35 7.98
N GLU A 134 6.97 -7.48 8.65
CA GLU A 134 7.65 -8.74 8.33
C GLU A 134 7.22 -9.27 6.96
N LEU A 135 5.91 -9.21 6.62
CA LEU A 135 5.44 -9.59 5.29
C LEU A 135 6.06 -8.70 4.19
N ASP A 136 6.08 -7.38 4.39
CA ASP A 136 6.73 -6.45 3.45
C ASP A 136 8.23 -6.74 3.26
N LYS A 137 8.96 -7.07 4.34
CA LYS A 137 10.38 -7.46 4.23
C LYS A 137 10.55 -8.75 3.43
N ILE A 138 9.74 -9.77 3.71
CA ILE A 138 9.81 -11.06 2.98
C ILE A 138 9.50 -10.85 1.50
N VAL A 139 8.45 -10.09 1.17
CA VAL A 139 8.09 -9.76 -0.21
C VAL A 139 9.22 -9.04 -0.91
N ARG A 140 9.77 -7.97 -0.33
CA ARG A 140 10.83 -7.17 -0.97
C ARG A 140 12.13 -7.99 -1.12
N GLU A 141 12.47 -8.83 -0.15
CA GLU A 141 13.61 -9.74 -0.28
C GLU A 141 13.43 -10.72 -1.43
N MET A 142 12.26 -11.38 -1.53
CA MET A 142 11.93 -12.28 -2.64
C MET A 142 12.00 -11.59 -4.00
N VAL A 143 11.50 -10.35 -4.09
CA VAL A 143 11.58 -9.57 -5.33
C VAL A 143 13.02 -9.28 -5.72
N LEU A 144 13.84 -8.81 -4.78
CA LEU A 144 15.25 -8.51 -5.05
C LEU A 144 16.01 -9.78 -5.45
N GLU A 145 15.82 -10.90 -4.76
CA GLU A 145 16.37 -12.20 -5.15
C GLU A 145 15.91 -12.61 -6.56
N SER A 146 14.63 -12.46 -6.88
CA SER A 146 14.09 -12.85 -8.19
C SER A 146 14.65 -12.05 -9.36
N LEU A 147 15.21 -10.86 -9.07
CA LEU A 147 15.82 -9.94 -10.03
C LEU A 147 17.36 -10.03 -10.03
N GLY A 148 17.97 -10.90 -9.21
CA GLY A 148 19.43 -10.99 -9.06
C GLY A 148 20.04 -9.77 -8.36
N LEU A 149 19.30 -9.16 -7.43
CA LEU A 149 19.63 -7.92 -6.72
C LEU A 149 19.87 -8.16 -5.22
N GLU A 150 20.28 -9.37 -4.83
CA GLU A 150 20.43 -9.80 -3.43
C GLU A 150 21.38 -8.89 -2.65
N LYS A 151 22.42 -8.37 -3.30
CA LYS A 151 23.39 -7.46 -2.68
C LYS A 151 22.77 -6.14 -2.19
N TYR A 152 21.59 -5.76 -2.69
CA TYR A 152 20.90 -4.53 -2.31
C TYR A 152 19.86 -4.73 -1.20
N VAL A 153 19.57 -5.97 -0.77
CA VAL A 153 18.51 -6.25 0.22
C VAL A 153 18.72 -5.45 1.50
N ASP A 154 19.91 -5.53 2.09
CA ASP A 154 20.25 -4.83 3.33
C ASP A 154 20.09 -3.31 3.20
N GLU A 155 20.57 -2.73 2.11
CA GLU A 155 20.48 -1.29 1.84
C GLU A 155 19.03 -0.87 1.64
N HIS A 156 18.26 -1.64 0.87
CA HIS A 156 16.86 -1.38 0.58
C HIS A 156 16.01 -1.41 1.86
N MET A 157 16.24 -2.39 2.75
CA MET A 157 15.55 -2.46 4.04
C MET A 157 15.93 -1.29 4.97
N LYS A 158 17.24 -0.95 5.07
CA LYS A 158 17.75 0.11 5.95
C LYS A 158 17.34 1.51 5.50
N SER A 159 17.17 1.72 4.20
CA SER A 159 16.75 2.99 3.60
C SER A 159 15.23 3.23 3.65
N THR A 160 14.46 2.26 4.15
CA THR A 160 12.99 2.31 4.18
C THR A 160 12.46 2.68 5.57
N ASN A 161 11.32 3.37 5.57
CA ASN A 161 10.50 3.64 6.73
C ASN A 161 9.04 3.27 6.42
N TYR A 162 8.15 3.32 7.42
CA TYR A 162 6.77 2.91 7.26
C TYR A 162 5.79 3.99 7.71
N VAL A 163 4.73 4.14 6.92
CA VAL A 163 3.51 4.86 7.30
C VAL A 163 2.38 3.84 7.30
N VAL A 164 1.63 3.76 8.39
CA VAL A 164 0.34 3.07 8.38
C VAL A 164 -0.70 4.10 8.02
N ARG A 165 -1.59 3.75 7.09
CA ARG A 165 -2.85 4.46 6.95
C ARG A 165 -3.97 3.51 7.35
N VAL A 166 -4.93 4.05 8.09
CA VAL A 166 -6.23 3.41 8.31
C VAL A 166 -7.25 4.11 7.44
N GLN A 167 -8.15 3.37 6.81
CA GLN A 167 -9.15 3.91 5.87
C GLN A 167 -10.56 3.46 6.26
N LYS A 168 -11.50 4.38 6.10
CA LYS A 168 -12.94 4.14 6.10
C LYS A 168 -13.51 4.67 4.79
N TYR A 169 -14.45 3.91 4.25
CA TYR A 169 -15.29 4.33 3.13
C TYR A 169 -16.73 4.20 3.57
N ASP A 170 -17.45 5.32 3.65
CA ASP A 170 -18.86 5.30 3.97
C ASP A 170 -19.67 4.65 2.84
N LYS A 171 -20.83 4.13 3.21
CA LYS A 171 -21.77 3.57 2.24
C LYS A 171 -22.27 4.65 1.28
N PRO A 172 -22.52 4.32 0.01
CA PRO A 172 -23.20 5.24 -0.90
C PRO A 172 -24.58 5.63 -0.34
N GLN A 173 -25.01 6.86 -0.62
CA GLN A 173 -26.40 7.31 -0.34
C GLN A 173 -27.38 6.93 -1.46
N THR A 174 -26.89 6.23 -2.48
CA THR A 174 -27.62 5.84 -3.69
C THR A 174 -27.48 4.35 -3.93
N HIS A 175 -28.39 3.76 -4.71
CA HIS A 175 -28.30 2.36 -5.13
C HIS A 175 -27.21 2.11 -6.19
N GLU A 176 -26.69 3.15 -6.84
CA GLU A 176 -25.60 3.04 -7.80
C GLU A 176 -24.24 3.00 -7.11
N PRO A 177 -23.28 2.18 -7.60
CA PRO A 177 -21.91 2.20 -7.10
C PRO A 177 -21.28 3.58 -7.24
N GLN A 178 -20.63 4.06 -6.18
CA GLN A 178 -19.95 5.36 -6.18
C GLN A 178 -18.44 5.20 -5.95
N PRO A 179 -17.62 6.13 -6.48
CA PRO A 179 -16.19 6.15 -6.18
C PRO A 179 -15.96 6.33 -4.67
N GLY A 180 -15.38 5.32 -4.03
CA GLY A 180 -14.81 5.42 -2.70
C GLY A 180 -13.48 6.16 -2.74
N LEU A 181 -12.58 5.76 -3.64
CA LEU A 181 -11.32 6.46 -3.89
C LEU A 181 -11.02 6.39 -5.39
N ILE A 182 -10.64 7.53 -5.96
CA ILE A 182 -10.42 7.68 -7.41
C ILE A 182 -9.24 6.82 -7.90
N PRO A 183 -9.18 6.52 -9.20
CA PRO A 183 -8.02 5.85 -9.79
C PRO A 183 -6.70 6.58 -9.47
N HIS A 184 -5.75 5.85 -8.90
CA HIS A 184 -4.41 6.36 -8.57
C HIS A 184 -3.36 5.25 -8.57
N THR A 185 -2.09 5.65 -8.55
CA THR A 185 -0.97 4.77 -8.23
C THR A 185 -0.39 5.15 -6.87
N ASP A 186 0.12 4.15 -6.17
CA ASP A 186 0.79 4.31 -4.89
C ASP A 186 2.18 4.89 -5.09
N LYS A 187 2.57 5.95 -4.35
CA LYS A 187 3.84 6.66 -4.61
C LYS A 187 5.05 6.08 -3.88
N ASN A 188 4.81 5.18 -2.94
CA ASN A 188 5.76 4.50 -2.07
C ASN A 188 6.52 3.36 -2.79
N ILE A 189 7.21 2.50 -2.03
CA ILE A 189 7.95 1.33 -2.53
C ILE A 189 6.97 0.15 -2.69
N VAL A 190 6.43 -0.35 -1.58
CA VAL A 190 5.43 -1.43 -1.55
C VAL A 190 4.31 -1.07 -0.58
N THR A 191 3.08 -1.41 -0.94
CA THR A 191 1.92 -1.33 -0.06
C THR A 191 1.47 -2.75 0.30
N ILE A 192 1.22 -2.98 1.59
CA ILE A 192 0.53 -4.17 2.09
C ILE A 192 -0.81 -3.73 2.68
N LEU A 193 -1.91 -4.13 2.06
CA LEU A 193 -3.26 -3.72 2.41
C LEU A 193 -4.08 -4.91 2.93
N GLN A 194 -4.77 -4.74 4.06
CA GLN A 194 -5.82 -5.67 4.48
C GLN A 194 -7.18 -4.99 4.47
N GLN A 195 -8.16 -5.65 3.86
CA GLN A 195 -9.57 -5.35 4.05
C GLN A 195 -10.05 -6.02 5.34
N LEU A 196 -10.51 -5.24 6.31
CA LEU A 196 -10.81 -5.73 7.67
C LEU A 196 -12.26 -6.22 7.83
N ASN A 197 -13.13 -5.94 6.86
CA ASN A 197 -14.49 -6.45 6.84
C ASN A 197 -14.86 -7.04 5.46
N HIS A 198 -16.06 -7.58 5.34
CA HIS A 198 -16.51 -8.32 4.15
C HIS A 198 -17.00 -7.43 3.00
N VAL A 199 -16.81 -6.11 3.08
CA VAL A 199 -17.33 -5.15 2.08
C VAL A 199 -16.30 -4.99 0.95
N PRO A 200 -16.58 -5.49 -0.27
CA PRO A 200 -15.64 -5.41 -1.39
C PRO A 200 -15.48 -3.96 -1.89
N GLY A 201 -14.53 -3.74 -2.79
CA GLY A 201 -14.46 -2.47 -3.51
C GLY A 201 -13.12 -2.15 -4.17
N LEU A 202 -12.03 -2.80 -3.76
CA LEU A 202 -10.72 -2.57 -4.38
C LEU A 202 -10.67 -3.16 -5.80
N GLU A 203 -10.28 -2.33 -6.76
CA GLU A 203 -10.14 -2.74 -8.16
C GLU A 203 -8.80 -2.29 -8.73
N PHE A 204 -8.17 -3.15 -9.54
CA PHE A 204 -6.91 -2.87 -10.26
C PHE A 204 -7.15 -2.79 -11.76
N PHE A 205 -6.61 -1.78 -12.42
CA PHE A 205 -6.70 -1.67 -13.86
C PHE A 205 -5.64 -2.55 -14.51
N THR A 206 -6.03 -3.33 -15.51
CA THR A 206 -5.10 -4.21 -16.22
C THR A 206 -4.01 -3.40 -16.91
N LYS A 207 -2.80 -3.95 -16.99
CA LYS A 207 -1.65 -3.30 -17.62
C LYS A 207 -1.88 -2.94 -19.09
N ASP A 208 -2.75 -3.69 -19.78
CA ASP A 208 -3.17 -3.40 -21.15
C ASP A 208 -4.22 -2.28 -21.28
N GLY A 209 -4.66 -1.72 -20.15
CA GLY A 209 -5.57 -0.59 -20.07
C GLY A 209 -7.01 -0.88 -20.49
N LYS A 210 -7.47 -2.13 -20.37
CA LYS A 210 -8.80 -2.53 -20.87
C LYS A 210 -9.82 -2.84 -19.79
N ASN A 211 -9.43 -3.47 -18.69
CA ASN A 211 -10.36 -4.03 -17.72
C ASN A 211 -9.99 -3.67 -16.29
N TRP A 212 -10.99 -3.70 -15.40
CA TRP A 212 -10.78 -3.65 -13.96
C TRP A 212 -10.89 -5.05 -13.36
N ILE A 213 -9.92 -5.42 -12.53
CA ILE A 213 -9.86 -6.68 -11.77
C ILE A 213 -10.36 -6.38 -10.35
N ASN A 214 -11.40 -7.07 -9.92
CA ASN A 214 -11.85 -7.02 -8.53
C ASN A 214 -10.88 -7.79 -7.62
N ALA A 215 -10.31 -7.12 -6.62
CA ALA A 215 -9.42 -7.71 -5.62
C ALA A 215 -10.22 -8.10 -4.37
N GLU A 216 -11.17 -9.02 -4.53
CA GLU A 216 -11.90 -9.57 -3.39
C GLU A 216 -11.02 -10.56 -2.61
N PRO A 217 -10.86 -10.39 -1.28
CA PRO A 217 -10.08 -11.31 -0.46
C PRO A 217 -10.60 -12.75 -0.56
N THR A 218 -9.73 -13.71 -0.86
CA THR A 218 -10.13 -15.13 -0.91
C THR A 218 -10.27 -15.76 0.49
N SER A 219 -9.71 -15.12 1.52
CA SER A 219 -9.73 -15.59 2.91
C SER A 219 -9.65 -14.43 3.93
N LEU A 220 -9.78 -14.77 5.21
CA LEU A 220 -9.54 -13.82 6.33
C LEU A 220 -8.04 -13.54 6.58
N TYR A 221 -7.15 -14.28 5.93
CA TYR A 221 -5.69 -14.11 6.02
C TYR A 221 -5.11 -13.50 4.74
N SER A 222 -5.98 -12.87 3.94
CA SER A 222 -5.62 -12.29 2.65
C SER A 222 -5.16 -10.84 2.80
N PHE A 223 -4.02 -10.55 2.20
CA PHE A 223 -3.42 -9.22 2.12
C PHE A 223 -3.13 -8.90 0.66
N THR A 224 -3.47 -7.71 0.21
CA THR A 224 -3.11 -7.26 -1.13
C THR A 224 -1.75 -6.58 -1.10
N VAL A 225 -0.81 -7.07 -1.91
CA VAL A 225 0.49 -6.45 -2.10
C VAL A 225 0.44 -5.61 -3.36
N VAL A 226 0.92 -4.37 -3.32
CA VAL A 226 0.93 -3.45 -4.46
C VAL A 226 2.30 -2.81 -4.63
N VAL A 227 2.80 -2.77 -5.87
CA VAL A 227 4.02 -2.05 -6.23
C VAL A 227 3.73 -0.56 -6.36
N GLY A 228 4.45 0.24 -5.58
CA GLY A 228 4.41 1.68 -5.70
C GLY A 228 5.37 2.22 -6.77
N THR A 229 5.14 3.45 -7.20
CA THR A 229 5.90 4.10 -8.28
C THR A 229 7.38 4.25 -7.94
N SER A 230 7.74 4.36 -6.66
CA SER A 230 9.15 4.42 -6.26
C SER A 230 9.87 3.10 -6.53
N PHE A 231 9.21 1.95 -6.35
CA PHE A 231 9.82 0.65 -6.64
C PHE A 231 9.81 0.33 -8.13
N HIS A 232 8.77 0.78 -8.85
CA HIS A 232 8.77 0.80 -10.32
C HIS A 232 9.97 1.58 -10.88
N ALA A 233 10.21 2.80 -10.39
CA ALA A 233 11.36 3.61 -10.80
C ALA A 233 12.70 2.96 -10.40
N TRP A 234 12.80 2.46 -9.17
CA TRP A 234 14.01 1.80 -8.67
C TRP A 234 14.34 0.53 -9.46
N THR A 235 13.35 -0.25 -9.89
CA THR A 235 13.58 -1.42 -10.76
C THR A 235 13.69 -1.06 -12.23
N ASN A 236 13.85 0.22 -12.60
CA ASN A 236 13.90 0.69 -13.98
C ASN A 236 12.71 0.19 -14.85
N GLY A 237 11.52 0.17 -14.27
CA GLY A 237 10.28 -0.20 -14.95
C GLY A 237 9.98 -1.71 -15.03
N ARG A 238 10.81 -2.57 -14.43
CA ARG A 238 10.58 -4.03 -14.43
C ARG A 238 9.26 -4.38 -13.76
N LEU A 239 9.04 -3.88 -12.56
CA LEU A 239 7.81 -4.10 -11.82
C LEU A 239 6.77 -3.08 -12.27
N HIS A 240 5.51 -3.49 -12.47
CA HIS A 240 4.44 -2.58 -12.83
C HIS A 240 3.90 -1.87 -11.60
N SER A 241 3.70 -0.55 -11.65
CA SER A 241 2.92 0.17 -10.64
C SER A 241 1.48 0.33 -11.14
N PRO A 242 0.50 -0.39 -10.56
CA PRO A 242 -0.83 -0.47 -11.15
C PRO A 242 -1.73 0.68 -10.72
N LEU A 243 -2.52 1.17 -11.67
CA LEU A 243 -3.63 2.05 -11.38
C LEU A 243 -4.69 1.25 -10.64
N HIS A 244 -5.13 1.73 -9.48
CA HIS A 244 -6.15 1.08 -8.68
C HIS A 244 -7.14 2.10 -8.10
N ARG A 245 -8.33 1.65 -7.77
CA ARG A 245 -9.41 2.48 -7.22
C ARG A 245 -10.21 1.70 -6.18
N VAL A 246 -11.07 2.41 -5.46
CA VAL A 246 -12.09 1.79 -4.61
C VAL A 246 -13.47 2.20 -5.09
N MET A 247 -14.31 1.23 -5.41
CA MET A 247 -15.73 1.41 -5.72
C MET A 247 -16.57 0.95 -4.54
N MET A 248 -17.49 1.81 -4.09
CA MET A 248 -18.38 1.53 -2.98
C MET A 248 -19.76 1.16 -3.49
N ASN A 249 -20.31 0.08 -2.94
CA ASN A 249 -21.65 -0.40 -3.22
C ASN A 249 -22.28 -0.97 -1.93
N GLY A 250 -23.61 -1.06 -1.89
CA GLY A 250 -24.36 -1.62 -0.78
C GLY A 250 -24.51 -0.68 0.43
N ASP A 251 -24.85 -1.27 1.58
CA ASP A 251 -25.37 -0.53 2.73
C ASP A 251 -24.44 -0.49 3.95
N GLU A 252 -23.20 -0.96 3.79
CA GLU A 252 -22.20 -1.05 4.85
C GLU A 252 -20.94 -0.23 4.54
N ALA A 253 -20.34 0.35 5.57
CA ALA A 253 -19.05 1.03 5.45
C ALA A 253 -17.92 0.00 5.30
N ARG A 254 -16.92 0.31 4.46
CA ARG A 254 -15.72 -0.51 4.27
C ARG A 254 -14.57 0.01 5.14
N TYR A 255 -13.82 -0.90 5.75
CA TYR A 255 -12.65 -0.58 6.57
C TYR A 255 -11.43 -1.31 6.04
N SER A 256 -10.31 -0.60 5.88
CA SER A 256 -9.02 -1.19 5.54
C SER A 256 -7.89 -0.55 6.32
N ILE A 257 -6.78 -1.29 6.40
CA ILE A 257 -5.52 -0.81 6.95
C ILE A 257 -4.41 -1.14 5.94
N GLY A 258 -3.55 -0.17 5.68
CA GLY A 258 -2.44 -0.29 4.73
C GLY A 258 -1.13 0.09 5.39
N LEU A 259 -0.11 -0.73 5.19
CA LEU A 259 1.28 -0.42 5.50
C LEU A 259 1.97 0.03 4.20
N PHE A 260 2.50 1.24 4.20
CA PHE A 260 3.19 1.84 3.07
C PHE A 260 4.68 1.95 3.39
N SER A 261 5.51 1.21 2.67
CA SER A 261 6.96 1.29 2.80
C SER A 261 7.51 2.43 1.95
N ILE A 262 8.08 3.46 2.59
CA ILE A 262 8.54 4.70 1.95
C ILE A 262 10.06 4.87 2.11
N PRO A 263 10.76 5.52 1.16
CA PRO A 263 12.15 5.90 1.37
C PRO A 263 12.28 6.87 2.55
N LYS A 264 13.33 6.70 3.36
CA LYS A 264 13.70 7.67 4.39
C LYS A 264 14.06 9.02 3.76
N PRO A 265 13.90 10.13 4.50
CA PRO A 265 14.31 11.44 4.02
C PRO A 265 15.77 11.46 3.55
N GLY A 266 16.03 12.07 2.38
CA GLY A 266 17.36 12.16 1.79
C GLY A 266 17.85 10.90 1.07
N ILE A 267 17.08 9.80 1.07
CA ILE A 267 17.36 8.65 0.22
C ILE A 267 17.01 9.00 -1.23
N ILE A 268 17.99 8.81 -2.11
CA ILE A 268 17.82 9.00 -3.55
C ILE A 268 17.37 7.68 -4.17
N ILE A 269 16.24 7.72 -4.87
CA ILE A 269 15.79 6.62 -5.71
C ILE A 269 16.60 6.66 -7.00
N LYS A 270 17.33 5.57 -7.25
CA LYS A 270 18.14 5.35 -8.45
C LYS A 270 18.08 3.88 -8.81
N ALA A 271 17.94 3.58 -10.11
CA ALA A 271 17.98 2.21 -10.58
C ALA A 271 19.35 1.54 -10.32
N PRO A 272 19.38 0.27 -9.87
CA PRO A 272 20.59 -0.55 -9.90
C PRO A 272 21.14 -0.65 -11.32
N GLU A 273 22.47 -0.72 -11.43
CA GLU A 273 23.14 -0.82 -12.72
C GLU A 273 22.75 -2.09 -13.48
N GLU A 274 22.46 -3.18 -12.75
CA GLU A 274 21.99 -4.45 -13.31
C GLU A 274 20.63 -4.36 -14.00
N MET A 275 19.84 -3.33 -13.71
CA MET A 275 18.51 -3.11 -14.31
C MET A 275 18.56 -2.26 -15.57
N VAL A 276 19.76 -1.83 -15.99
CA VAL A 276 19.96 -0.96 -17.15
C VAL A 276 20.90 -1.65 -18.14
N ASP A 277 20.39 -1.92 -19.33
CA ASP A 277 21.13 -2.58 -20.42
C ASP A 277 20.67 -2.05 -21.79
N GLU A 278 21.20 -2.59 -22.89
CA GLU A 278 20.83 -2.16 -24.24
C GLU A 278 19.37 -2.44 -24.60
N GLU A 279 18.78 -3.50 -24.04
CA GLU A 279 17.38 -3.86 -24.24
C GLU A 279 16.45 -3.06 -23.31
N HIS A 280 16.99 -2.55 -22.20
CA HIS A 280 16.27 -1.85 -21.14
C HIS A 280 17.01 -0.58 -20.72
N PRO A 281 16.96 0.48 -21.55
CA PRO A 281 17.63 1.73 -21.25
C PRO A 281 17.06 2.36 -19.96
N LEU A 282 17.84 3.24 -19.36
CA LEU A 282 17.44 3.97 -18.16
C LEU A 282 16.18 4.81 -18.46
N LEU A 283 15.13 4.62 -17.69
CA LEU A 283 13.85 5.31 -17.86
C LEU A 283 13.73 6.58 -17.00
N TYR A 284 14.41 6.60 -15.86
CA TYR A 284 14.26 7.66 -14.86
C TYR A 284 15.64 8.15 -14.36
N LYS A 285 15.78 9.47 -14.24
CA LYS A 285 16.86 10.15 -13.54
C LYS A 285 16.75 9.86 -12.05
N ALA A 286 17.88 9.82 -11.37
CA ALA A 286 17.92 9.68 -9.91
C ALA A 286 17.18 10.86 -9.22
N TYR A 287 16.37 10.58 -8.22
CA TYR A 287 15.54 11.61 -7.58
C TYR A 287 15.30 11.40 -6.09
N ASP A 288 15.01 12.48 -5.38
CA ASP A 288 14.58 12.44 -3.98
C ASP A 288 13.05 12.23 -3.90
N HIS A 289 12.62 11.21 -3.16
CA HIS A 289 11.22 10.85 -3.02
C HIS A 289 10.37 11.98 -2.42
N HIS A 290 10.87 12.71 -1.42
CA HIS A 290 10.12 13.77 -0.79
C HIS A 290 9.86 14.93 -1.76
N LYS A 291 10.87 15.31 -2.54
CA LYS A 291 10.70 16.32 -3.60
C LYS A 291 9.75 15.88 -4.71
N PHE A 292 9.74 14.58 -5.03
CA PHE A 292 8.75 14.04 -5.96
C PHE A 292 7.32 14.14 -5.40
N ILE A 293 7.12 13.86 -4.10
CA ILE A 293 5.81 14.04 -3.46
C ILE A 293 5.38 15.51 -3.47
N GLU A 294 6.30 16.45 -3.18
CA GLU A 294 6.02 17.90 -3.30
C GLU A 294 5.58 18.29 -4.71
N PHE A 295 6.30 17.80 -5.74
CA PHE A 295 5.91 17.99 -7.13
C PHE A 295 4.54 17.39 -7.43
N PHE A 296 4.28 16.15 -7.01
CA PHE A 296 3.03 15.44 -7.27
C PHE A 296 1.81 16.20 -6.75
N TYR A 297 1.91 16.86 -5.60
CA TYR A 297 0.85 17.69 -5.03
C TYR A 297 0.84 19.15 -5.48
N SER A 298 1.78 19.56 -6.35
CA SER A 298 1.75 20.87 -7.01
C SER A 298 0.70 20.90 -8.14
N GLU A 299 0.33 22.09 -8.61
CA GLU A 299 -0.59 22.27 -9.75
C GLU A 299 -0.12 21.50 -11.00
N ALA A 300 1.18 21.49 -11.25
CA ALA A 300 1.77 20.75 -12.37
C ALA A 300 1.70 19.24 -12.17
N GLY A 301 1.91 18.75 -10.94
CA GLY A 301 1.85 17.32 -10.64
C GLY A 301 0.45 16.74 -10.70
N VAL A 302 -0.54 17.45 -10.15
CA VAL A 302 -1.93 16.96 -10.12
C VAL A 302 -2.61 16.96 -11.49
N THR A 303 -2.11 17.76 -12.43
CA THR A 303 -2.59 17.78 -13.83
C THR A 303 -1.79 16.89 -14.76
N SER A 304 -0.68 16.32 -14.27
CA SER A 304 0.17 15.43 -15.05
C SER A 304 -0.51 14.05 -15.24
N PRO A 305 -0.62 13.55 -16.49
CA PRO A 305 -1.04 12.17 -16.74
C PRO A 305 -0.08 11.12 -16.19
N ASP A 306 1.21 11.47 -16.06
CA ASP A 306 2.26 10.61 -15.51
C ASP A 306 3.30 11.47 -14.77
N ALA A 307 2.96 11.80 -13.51
CA ALA A 307 3.77 12.70 -12.70
C ALA A 307 5.20 12.18 -12.47
N LEU A 308 5.41 10.85 -12.43
CA LEU A 308 6.75 10.30 -12.26
C LEU A 308 7.60 10.59 -13.49
N LYS A 309 7.05 10.32 -14.68
CA LYS A 309 7.75 10.59 -15.95
C LYS A 309 7.99 12.08 -16.17
N ASP A 310 7.03 12.94 -15.85
CA ASP A 310 7.21 14.39 -15.99
C ASP A 310 8.25 14.94 -15.02
N TYR A 311 8.36 14.37 -13.82
CA TYR A 311 9.32 14.81 -12.81
C TYR A 311 10.76 14.33 -13.10
N CYS A 312 10.93 13.03 -13.39
CA CYS A 312 12.25 12.43 -13.48
C CYS A 312 12.46 11.52 -14.70
N GLY A 313 11.56 11.51 -15.68
CA GLY A 313 11.74 10.75 -16.92
C GLY A 313 12.96 11.18 -17.74
N ILE A 314 13.44 10.26 -18.57
CA ILE A 314 14.47 10.47 -19.60
C ILE A 314 13.81 10.60 -20.97
#